data_AF-G2NF81-F1
#
_entry.id   AF-G2NF81-F1
#
_cell.length_a   1.000
_cell.length_b   1.000
_cell.length_c   1.000
_cell.angle_alpha   90.00
_cell.angle_beta   90.00
_cell.angle_gamma   90.00
#
_symmetry.space_group_name_H-M   'P 1'
#
loop_
_entity.id
_entity.type
_entity.pdbx_description
1 polymer ?
#
loop_
_entity_poly.entity_id
_entity_poly.type
_entity_poly.pdbx_seq_one_letter_code
_entity_poly.pdbx_strand_id
1 'polypeptide(L)'
;MKKIQRALAVAAAAAGLTVSVFSSSAQAVEYRYGECVRTAAGWCQTANHLTLYYNSKAYGYGAASGFMGDIYNYDNGSVVYVFGGTTNGAGQGQAVKNNAGHACVDSTWAKYRVYYNSGYAGVSQDFGPNNCKDLNSSLHNQNASQRGL
;
A
#
# COMPACT_ATOMS: atom_id res chain seq x y z
N MET A 1 4.16 85.13 -27.62
CA MET A 1 3.59 84.61 -26.35
C MET A 1 3.28 83.13 -26.48
N LYS A 2 4.17 82.23 -26.02
CA LYS A 2 3.83 80.99 -25.30
C LYS A 2 5.11 80.37 -24.71
N LYS A 3 4.98 79.91 -23.49
CA LYS A 3 6.00 79.62 -22.49
C LYS A 3 6.41 78.13 -22.52
N ILE A 4 7.71 77.85 -22.29
CA ILE A 4 8.35 76.93 -21.29
C ILE A 4 7.74 75.49 -21.22
N GLN A 5 8.44 74.34 -21.24
CA GLN A 5 9.36 73.79 -20.22
C GLN A 5 10.05 72.48 -20.68
N ARG A 6 11.33 72.35 -20.29
CA ARG A 6 12.05 71.07 -20.09
C ARG A 6 11.67 70.47 -18.73
N ALA A 7 11.45 69.16 -18.66
CA ALA A 7 11.48 68.31 -17.45
C ALA A 7 11.00 66.91 -17.86
N LEU A 8 11.39 65.77 -17.29
CA LEU A 8 12.47 65.33 -16.42
C LEU A 8 12.26 63.79 -16.44
N ALA A 9 13.32 63.00 -16.61
CA ALA A 9 13.20 61.55 -16.56
C ALA A 9 12.76 61.08 -15.16
N VAL A 10 11.79 60.17 -15.10
CA VAL A 10 11.51 59.37 -13.89
C VAL A 10 11.63 57.91 -14.28
N ALA A 11 12.77 57.31 -13.94
CA ALA A 11 12.95 55.88 -13.94
C ALA A 11 12.24 55.32 -12.70
N ALA A 12 11.13 54.61 -12.88
CA ALA A 12 10.51 53.83 -11.83
C ALA A 12 11.14 52.43 -11.83
N ALA A 13 12.04 52.18 -10.89
CA ALA A 13 12.52 50.83 -10.59
C ALA A 13 11.40 50.08 -9.86
N ALA A 14 10.70 49.20 -10.57
CA ALA A 14 9.78 48.25 -9.95
C ALA A 14 10.60 47.11 -9.33
N ALA A 15 10.74 47.12 -8.00
CA ALA A 15 11.28 45.98 -7.26
C ALA A 15 10.30 44.81 -7.38
N GLY A 16 10.63 43.85 -8.25
CA GLY A 16 9.85 42.63 -8.44
C GLY A 16 9.88 41.78 -7.18
N LEU A 17 8.71 41.58 -6.57
CA LEU A 17 8.50 40.61 -5.50
C LEU A 17 8.61 39.21 -6.09
N THR A 18 9.78 38.58 -6.01
CA THR A 18 9.97 37.20 -6.46
C THR A 18 9.31 36.26 -5.45
N VAL A 19 8.05 35.88 -5.70
CA VAL A 19 7.44 34.73 -5.01
C VAL A 19 8.15 33.49 -5.52
N SER A 20 9.05 32.92 -4.71
CA SER A 20 9.61 31.60 -4.94
C SER A 20 8.49 30.57 -4.84
N VAL A 21 7.91 30.19 -5.97
CA VAL A 21 7.00 29.06 -6.05
C VAL A 21 7.86 27.80 -5.92
N PHE A 22 7.96 27.26 -4.71
CA PHE A 22 8.52 25.93 -4.53
C PHE A 22 7.52 24.94 -5.11
N SER A 23 7.78 24.46 -6.32
CA SER A 23 7.07 23.31 -6.90
C SER A 23 7.36 22.11 -6.02
N SER A 24 6.44 21.77 -5.10
CA SER A 24 6.50 20.48 -4.43
C SER A 24 6.27 19.42 -5.50
N SER A 25 7.28 18.58 -5.75
CA SER A 25 7.07 17.40 -6.56
C SER A 25 6.07 16.51 -5.83
N ALA A 26 4.93 16.22 -6.46
CA ALA A 26 4.06 15.17 -5.99
C ALA A 26 4.89 13.88 -5.96
N GLN A 27 5.09 13.31 -4.76
CA GLN A 27 5.79 12.04 -4.65
C GLN A 27 4.94 10.98 -5.37
N ALA A 28 5.54 10.28 -6.32
CA ALA A 28 4.86 9.19 -7.02
C ALA A 28 4.59 8.06 -6.03
N VAL A 29 3.34 7.61 -5.96
CA VAL A 29 2.96 6.44 -5.18
C VAL A 29 3.42 5.18 -5.91
N GLU A 30 4.23 4.36 -5.24
CA GLU A 30 4.68 3.08 -5.76
C GLU A 30 3.69 1.98 -5.37
N TYR A 31 3.06 1.35 -6.36
CA TYR A 31 2.22 0.18 -6.15
C TYR A 31 3.07 -1.08 -6.23
N ARG A 32 3.11 -1.83 -5.12
CA ARG A 32 3.85 -3.09 -5.03
C ARG A 32 2.88 -4.25 -4.94
N TYR A 33 3.13 -5.25 -5.76
CA TYR A 33 2.55 -6.55 -5.51
C TYR A 33 3.35 -7.24 -4.39
N GLY A 34 2.71 -8.09 -3.60
CA GLY A 34 3.43 -8.98 -2.68
C GLY A 34 4.40 -9.88 -3.46
N GLU A 35 5.42 -10.38 -2.78
CA GLU A 35 6.44 -11.25 -3.38
C GLU A 35 5.84 -12.54 -3.96
N CYS A 36 4.73 -13.00 -3.37
CA CYS A 36 3.98 -14.14 -3.85
C CYS A 36 2.64 -13.71 -4.47
N VAL A 37 2.66 -13.34 -5.74
CA VAL A 37 1.47 -13.13 -6.55
C VAL A 37 1.19 -14.33 -7.44
N ARG A 38 -0.06 -14.80 -7.47
CA ARG A 38 -0.49 -15.78 -8.48
C ARG A 38 -0.40 -15.12 -9.86
N THR A 39 0.59 -15.49 -10.65
CA THR A 39 0.70 -15.03 -12.04
C THR A 39 0.00 -16.02 -12.97
N ALA A 40 -0.10 -15.69 -14.26
CA ALA A 40 -0.56 -16.63 -15.28
C ALA A 40 0.34 -17.89 -15.37
N ALA A 41 1.60 -17.80 -14.92
CA ALA A 41 2.57 -18.90 -14.91
C ALA A 41 2.39 -19.86 -13.72
N GLY A 42 1.47 -19.58 -12.79
CA GLY A 42 1.16 -20.46 -11.66
C GLY A 42 1.33 -19.80 -10.28
N TRP A 43 1.24 -20.64 -9.26
CA TRP A 43 1.39 -20.26 -7.86
C TRP A 43 2.84 -19.91 -7.52
N CYS A 44 3.03 -19.18 -6.42
CA CYS A 44 4.35 -18.93 -5.87
C CYS A 44 5.09 -20.25 -5.67
N GLN A 45 6.28 -20.40 -6.24
CA GLN A 45 7.06 -21.64 -6.10
C GLN A 45 7.85 -21.69 -4.78
N THR A 46 7.89 -20.58 -4.05
CA THR A 46 8.60 -20.45 -2.78
C THR A 46 7.66 -20.66 -1.60
N ALA A 47 7.93 -21.70 -0.81
CA ALA A 47 7.35 -21.85 0.52
C ALA A 47 7.85 -20.73 1.47
N ASN A 48 7.19 -20.58 2.62
CA ASN A 48 7.50 -19.65 3.72
C ASN A 48 6.96 -18.23 3.54
N HIS A 49 5.66 -18.12 3.29
CA HIS A 49 4.99 -16.82 3.19
C HIS A 49 3.59 -16.84 3.80
N LEU A 50 3.13 -15.66 4.24
CA LEU A 50 1.71 -15.42 4.49
C LEU A 50 1.08 -14.89 3.20
N THR A 51 -0.01 -15.52 2.75
CA THR A 51 -0.87 -15.02 1.68
C THR A 51 -2.14 -14.42 2.24
N LEU A 52 -2.44 -13.18 1.86
CA LEU A 52 -3.72 -12.51 2.10
C LEU A 52 -4.57 -12.52 0.84
N TYR A 53 -5.88 -12.74 1.00
CA TYR A 53 -6.86 -12.78 -0.09
C TYR A 53 -7.87 -11.65 0.06
N TYR A 54 -8.16 -10.98 -1.05
CA TYR A 54 -9.08 -9.85 -1.11
C TYR A 54 -10.52 -10.26 -0.75
N ASN A 55 -11.04 -9.71 0.34
CA ASN A 55 -12.43 -9.78 0.80
C ASN A 55 -13.09 -11.18 0.79
N SER A 56 -12.31 -12.26 0.74
CA SER A 56 -12.83 -13.62 0.68
C SER A 56 -13.20 -14.13 2.07
N LYS A 57 -14.26 -14.96 2.15
CA LYS A 57 -14.55 -15.85 3.29
C LYS A 57 -14.70 -17.27 2.76
N ALA A 58 -14.14 -18.25 3.46
CA ALA A 58 -14.04 -19.65 3.07
C ALA A 58 -13.36 -19.89 1.69
N TYR A 59 -12.12 -20.40 1.73
CA TYR A 59 -11.28 -20.83 0.60
C TYR A 59 -11.33 -19.97 -0.69
N GLY A 60 -10.37 -19.04 -0.81
CA GLY A 60 -9.54 -18.92 -2.02
C GLY A 60 -10.09 -18.32 -3.32
N TYR A 61 -11.20 -17.59 -3.32
CA TYR A 61 -11.67 -16.90 -4.54
C TYR A 61 -11.46 -15.38 -4.46
N GLY A 62 -10.43 -14.90 -5.17
CA GLY A 62 -10.09 -13.48 -5.26
C GLY A 62 -8.62 -13.26 -5.65
N ALA A 63 -8.27 -12.00 -5.85
CA ALA A 63 -6.89 -11.55 -5.93
C ALA A 63 -6.17 -11.79 -4.58
N ALA A 64 -4.88 -12.09 -4.64
CA ALA A 64 -4.07 -12.46 -3.49
C ALA A 64 -2.71 -11.73 -3.50
N SER A 65 -2.14 -11.56 -2.32
CA SER A 65 -0.81 -10.98 -2.12
C SER A 65 -0.10 -11.75 -1.04
N GLY A 66 1.03 -12.38 -1.38
CA GLY A 66 1.85 -13.12 -0.44
C GLY A 66 3.13 -12.40 -0.07
N PHE A 67 3.57 -12.56 1.17
CA PHE A 67 4.65 -11.80 1.78
C PHE A 67 5.63 -12.71 2.52
N MET A 68 6.92 -12.62 2.18
CA MET A 68 8.01 -13.25 2.91
C MET A 68 8.58 -12.22 3.89
N GLY A 69 8.21 -12.33 5.16
CA GLY A 69 8.71 -11.47 6.23
C GLY A 69 7.76 -10.35 6.62
N ASP A 70 8.29 -9.36 7.34
CA ASP A 70 7.46 -8.44 8.11
C ASP A 70 7.05 -7.21 7.29
N ILE A 71 5.76 -6.86 7.36
CA ILE A 71 5.21 -5.69 6.69
C ILE A 71 4.65 -4.75 7.74
N TYR A 72 5.43 -3.71 8.07
CA TYR A 72 5.09 -2.72 9.09
C TYR A 72 3.84 -1.92 8.74
N ASN A 73 3.61 -1.63 7.46
CA ASN A 73 2.43 -0.94 6.99
C ASN A 73 2.15 -1.30 5.52
N TYR A 74 0.96 -1.83 5.24
CA TYR A 74 0.58 -2.17 3.86
C TYR A 74 0.39 -0.93 2.95
N ASP A 75 0.15 0.24 3.54
CA ASP A 75 0.00 1.50 2.81
C ASP A 75 0.45 2.68 3.69
N ASN A 76 1.58 3.27 3.31
CA ASN A 76 2.16 4.45 3.97
C ASN A 76 2.05 5.75 3.12
N GLY A 77 1.28 5.75 2.04
CA GLY A 77 1.13 6.88 1.13
C GLY A 77 2.25 7.04 0.09
N SER A 78 3.44 6.46 0.31
CA SER A 78 4.51 6.40 -0.70
C SER A 78 4.58 5.03 -1.37
N VAL A 79 4.32 3.96 -0.61
CA VAL A 79 4.26 2.57 -1.07
C VAL A 79 2.93 1.96 -0.66
N VAL A 80 2.25 1.36 -1.63
CA VAL A 80 0.96 0.68 -1.44
C VAL A 80 1.10 -0.76 -1.91
N TYR A 81 0.97 -1.70 -0.99
CA TYR A 81 0.86 -3.11 -1.35
C TYR A 81 -0.53 -3.39 -1.90
N VAL A 82 -0.61 -4.02 -3.06
CA VAL A 82 -1.87 -4.36 -3.74
C VAL A 82 -2.02 -5.86 -3.93
N PHE A 83 -3.26 -6.32 -4.04
CA PHE A 83 -3.54 -7.70 -4.42
C PHE A 83 -3.22 -7.92 -5.90
N GLY A 84 -2.44 -8.96 -6.20
CA GLY A 84 -2.23 -9.46 -7.56
C GLY A 84 -3.07 -10.71 -7.81
N GLY A 85 -2.85 -11.42 -8.91
CA GLY A 85 -3.59 -12.65 -9.19
C GLY A 85 -3.93 -12.82 -10.66
N THR A 86 -4.29 -14.05 -11.04
CA THR A 86 -4.73 -14.43 -12.39
C THR A 86 -5.67 -13.39 -12.96
N THR A 87 -5.36 -12.92 -14.18
CA THR A 87 -6.12 -11.95 -14.97
C THR A 87 -7.63 -12.02 -14.65
N ASN A 88 -8.17 -10.95 -14.04
CA ASN A 88 -9.59 -10.71 -13.72
C ASN A 88 -10.14 -11.31 -12.40
N GLY A 89 -9.29 -11.68 -11.44
CA GLY A 89 -9.76 -11.98 -10.08
C GLY A 89 -10.33 -10.74 -9.37
N ALA A 90 -11.46 -10.89 -8.67
CA ALA A 90 -12.04 -9.81 -7.86
C ALA A 90 -10.98 -9.28 -6.87
N GLY A 91 -10.78 -7.96 -6.86
CA GLY A 91 -9.80 -7.30 -5.98
C GLY A 91 -8.43 -7.03 -6.58
N GLN A 92 -8.17 -7.39 -7.84
CA GLN A 92 -6.87 -7.12 -8.47
C GLN A 92 -6.58 -5.60 -8.48
N GLY A 93 -5.37 -5.23 -8.06
CA GLY A 93 -4.94 -3.83 -7.95
C GLY A 93 -5.50 -3.07 -6.75
N GLN A 94 -6.39 -3.69 -5.95
CA GLN A 94 -6.87 -3.08 -4.71
C GLN A 94 -5.77 -3.13 -3.64
N ALA A 95 -5.71 -2.10 -2.80
CA ALA A 95 -4.79 -2.06 -1.67
C ALA A 95 -5.05 -3.23 -0.72
N VAL A 96 -3.99 -3.83 -0.19
CA VAL A 96 -4.06 -4.93 0.78
C VAL A 96 -4.57 -4.44 2.13
N LYS A 97 -4.23 -3.20 2.49
CA LYS A 97 -4.71 -2.56 3.71
C LYS A 97 -6.23 -2.49 3.71
N ASN A 98 -6.84 -2.92 4.81
CA ASN A 98 -8.28 -2.88 5.07
C ASN A 98 -9.15 -3.62 4.04
N ASN A 99 -8.60 -4.61 3.33
CA ASN A 99 -9.33 -5.32 2.28
C ASN A 99 -9.08 -6.83 2.29
N ALA A 100 -8.26 -7.36 3.20
CA ALA A 100 -8.09 -8.81 3.32
C ALA A 100 -9.23 -9.43 4.13
N GLY A 101 -9.78 -10.54 3.64
CA GLY A 101 -10.79 -11.33 4.35
C GLY A 101 -10.29 -12.69 4.84
N HIS A 102 -9.28 -13.25 4.17
CA HIS A 102 -8.76 -14.59 4.43
C HIS A 102 -7.25 -14.59 4.38
N ALA A 103 -6.62 -15.48 5.16
CA ALA A 103 -5.18 -15.64 5.16
C ALA A 103 -4.76 -17.11 5.22
N CYS A 104 -3.66 -17.41 4.52
CA CYS A 104 -3.02 -18.72 4.48
C CYS A 104 -1.53 -18.58 4.77
N VAL A 105 -1.00 -19.43 5.64
CA VAL A 105 0.45 -19.62 5.77
C VAL A 105 0.84 -20.84 4.95
N ASP A 106 1.57 -20.60 3.86
CA ASP A 106 2.17 -21.66 3.06
C ASP A 106 3.60 -21.90 3.55
N SER A 107 3.71 -22.61 4.68
CA SER A 107 4.96 -22.96 5.33
C SER A 107 4.74 -24.11 6.30
N THR A 108 5.69 -25.04 6.37
CA THR A 108 5.67 -26.15 7.31
C THR A 108 6.15 -25.79 8.71
N TRP A 109 6.73 -24.61 8.92
CA TRP A 109 7.32 -24.20 10.20
C TRP A 109 7.04 -22.75 10.58
N ALA A 110 6.87 -21.85 9.62
CA ALA A 110 6.67 -20.44 9.91
C ALA A 110 5.30 -20.17 10.55
N LYS A 111 5.26 -19.13 11.36
CA LYS A 111 4.05 -18.59 11.98
C LYS A 111 3.99 -17.11 11.67
N TYR A 112 2.79 -16.61 11.46
CA TYR A 112 2.57 -15.19 11.18
C TYR A 112 1.43 -14.65 12.03
N ARG A 113 1.49 -13.34 12.28
CA ARG A 113 0.42 -12.58 12.94
C ARG A 113 0.00 -11.42 12.05
N VAL A 114 -1.30 -11.29 11.84
CA VAL A 114 -1.92 -10.15 11.14
C VAL A 114 -2.52 -9.20 12.17
N TYR A 115 -2.37 -7.90 11.95
CA TYR A 115 -2.79 -6.84 12.88
C TYR A 115 -3.76 -5.86 12.25
N TYR A 116 -4.63 -5.30 13.10
CA TYR A 116 -5.60 -4.28 12.73
C TYR A 116 -4.92 -2.96 12.35
N ASN A 117 -3.91 -2.52 13.11
CA ASN A 117 -3.21 -1.28 12.86
C ASN A 117 -1.85 -1.51 12.21
N SER A 118 -1.36 -0.49 11.52
CA SER A 118 0.05 -0.41 11.12
C SER A 118 0.95 -0.46 12.37
N GLY A 119 2.17 -0.94 12.20
CA GLY A 119 3.16 -1.04 13.28
C GLY A 119 2.92 -2.16 14.28
N TYR A 120 2.28 -3.25 13.84
CA TYR A 120 2.05 -4.45 14.65
C TYR A 120 1.22 -4.19 15.91
N ALA A 121 0.18 -3.36 15.77
CA ALA A 121 -0.62 -2.88 16.90
C ALA A 121 -2.11 -3.20 16.76
N GLY A 122 -2.83 -3.12 17.89
CA GLY A 122 -4.27 -3.39 17.96
C GLY A 122 -4.61 -4.88 18.01
N VAL A 123 -5.86 -5.19 17.70
CA VAL A 123 -6.35 -6.59 17.63
C VAL A 123 -5.53 -7.34 16.58
N SER A 124 -5.22 -8.60 16.88
CA SER A 124 -4.40 -9.44 16.01
C SER A 124 -4.89 -10.89 15.97
N GLN A 125 -4.45 -11.62 14.95
CA GLN A 125 -4.75 -13.03 14.79
C GLN A 125 -3.52 -13.80 14.32
N ASP A 126 -3.29 -14.95 14.94
CA ASP A 126 -2.19 -15.85 14.63
C ASP A 126 -2.57 -16.92 13.62
N PHE A 127 -1.61 -17.22 12.77
CA PHE A 127 -1.66 -18.28 11.78
C PHE A 127 -0.45 -19.17 11.96
N GLY A 128 -0.73 -20.45 12.24
CA GLY A 128 0.29 -21.48 12.38
C GLY A 128 0.75 -22.02 11.02
N PRO A 129 1.68 -22.98 11.03
CA PRO A 129 2.16 -23.64 9.83
C PRO A 129 1.02 -24.31 9.05
N ASN A 130 1.04 -24.21 7.71
CA ASN A 130 0.07 -24.79 6.77
C ASN A 130 -1.39 -24.53 7.16
N ASN A 131 -1.68 -23.35 7.70
CA ASN A 131 -3.00 -22.99 8.18
C ASN A 131 -3.63 -21.93 7.28
N CYS A 132 -4.84 -22.22 6.81
CA CYS A 132 -5.70 -21.28 6.09
C CYS A 132 -6.98 -21.06 6.87
N LYS A 133 -7.34 -19.80 7.13
CA LYS A 133 -8.62 -19.45 7.76
C LYS A 133 -8.99 -18.01 7.50
N ASP A 134 -10.27 -17.72 7.68
CA ASP A 134 -10.78 -16.36 7.60
C ASP A 134 -10.16 -15.49 8.70
N LEU A 135 -9.96 -14.22 8.39
CA LEU A 135 -9.72 -13.22 9.40
C LEU A 135 -10.99 -13.11 10.26
N ASN A 136 -10.79 -13.00 11.57
CA ASN A 136 -11.88 -12.87 12.52
C ASN A 136 -12.67 -11.57 12.24
N SER A 137 -13.85 -11.45 12.84
CA SER A 137 -14.76 -10.33 12.61
C SER A 137 -14.14 -8.95 12.87
N SER A 138 -13.13 -8.87 13.74
CA SER A 138 -12.44 -7.62 14.04
C SER A 138 -11.37 -7.27 13.00
N LEU A 139 -10.87 -8.24 12.22
CA LEU A 139 -9.79 -8.05 11.25
C LEU A 139 -10.23 -8.14 9.78
N HIS A 140 -11.39 -8.75 9.50
CA HIS A 140 -11.93 -8.85 8.15
C HIS A 140 -12.07 -7.45 7.54
N ASN A 141 -11.33 -7.17 6.47
CA ASN A 141 -11.21 -5.86 5.82
C ASN A 141 -10.78 -4.73 6.76
N GLN A 142 -9.95 -5.03 7.76
CA GLN A 142 -9.39 -4.05 8.69
C GLN A 142 -7.91 -4.32 8.99
N ASN A 143 -7.24 -5.14 8.18
CA ASN A 143 -5.82 -5.47 8.36
C ASN A 143 -4.90 -4.34 7.89
N ALA A 144 -3.79 -4.10 8.61
CA ALA A 144 -2.86 -3.03 8.24
C ALA A 144 -1.37 -3.37 8.35
N SER A 145 -1.00 -4.45 9.05
CA SER A 145 0.39 -4.94 9.12
C SER A 145 0.46 -6.44 9.43
N GLN A 146 1.65 -7.03 9.23
CA GLN A 146 1.95 -8.40 9.63
C GLN A 146 3.40 -8.61 10.07
N ARG A 147 3.65 -9.66 10.85
CA ARG A 147 5.02 -10.16 11.09
C ARG A 147 5.09 -11.67 11.29
N GLY A 148 6.28 -12.23 11.09
CA GLY A 148 6.63 -13.57 11.55
C GLY A 148 6.68 -13.65 13.08
N LEU A 149 6.40 -14.83 13.63
CA LEU A 149 6.45 -15.13 15.08
C LEU A 149 7.58 -16.09 15.45
#